data_AF-A0A813HMX6-F1
#
_entry.id   AF-A0A813HMX6-F1
#
_cell.length_a   1.000
_cell.length_b   1.000
_cell.length_c   1.000
_cell.angle_alpha   90.00
_cell.angle_beta   90.00
_cell.angle_gamma   90.00
#
_symmetry.space_group_name_H-M   'P 1'
#
loop_
_entity.id
_entity.type
_entity.pdbx_description
1 polymer ?
#
loop_
_entity_poly.entity_id
_entity_poly.type
_entity_poly.pdbx_seq_one_letter_code
_entity_poly.pdbx_strand_id
1 'polypeptide(L)'
;EECFRAGAGHVMQAMRESKFPTEIIEKAMEIDIEAAQATLQADRNRILNCIAGSNFSEFDPDPPAHHHSYERCNRHIRSMFAQAAFSTAAMHDDPEYFHRLLKALGNNLEDRSLSILCPTSKVLSDEHVDGLVACFHTGLKLLDVNLHSCRAVTSQGLEQLMQSLPKSLLTLVLTLVNLLAVDQASTFALAESMPQNLQVLVLKLDFCPLLTSKSLGQIARQLPSSLRKLWFSAAQCKLVDDSAIHQLAENLPERLEVLQLNFRACIITDVAALHLLKNLPRLPLLHNFRFDFRATAVTSDMEQRLRSTPLAPCPKRMRMGLDLDFHAQSFTECVRHSEDDCESEDLGAELELTSDLLAESLRNEISESISDVSAAFRNWDTNNDERLSIDEMTELVRALGMPTQNISAVVHEMDKSGDGFICYDELISWLYRS
;
A
#
# COMPACT_ATOMS: atom_id res chain seq x y z
N GLU A 1 -22.18 24.94 7.45
CA GLU A 1 -22.33 24.67 6.00
C GLU A 1 -21.00 24.40 5.25
N GLU A 2 -19.82 24.51 5.89
CA GLU A 2 -18.52 24.32 5.19
C GLU A 2 -17.92 22.90 5.29
N CYS A 3 -18.45 21.99 6.12
CA CYS A 3 -17.86 20.68 6.37
C CYS A 3 -18.09 19.62 5.26
N PHE A 4 -18.82 19.93 4.19
CA PHE A 4 -19.15 18.97 3.11
C PHE A 4 -18.64 19.39 1.73
N ARG A 5 -17.51 20.11 1.64
CA ARG A 5 -16.81 20.29 0.36
C ARG A 5 -16.00 19.03 0.05
N ALA A 6 -16.13 18.52 -1.19
CA ALA A 6 -15.28 17.46 -1.71
C ALA A 6 -13.81 17.77 -1.43
N GLY A 7 -13.09 16.84 -0.82
CA GLY A 7 -11.67 17.04 -0.52
C GLY A 7 -11.34 17.96 0.66
N ALA A 8 -12.33 18.39 1.46
CA ALA A 8 -12.06 19.19 2.66
C ALA A 8 -11.06 18.50 3.61
N GLY A 9 -11.12 17.17 3.75
CA GLY A 9 -10.12 16.40 4.52
C GLY A 9 -8.71 16.52 3.95
N HIS A 10 -8.55 16.28 2.64
CA HIS A 10 -7.26 16.39 1.94
C HIS A 10 -6.67 17.81 2.02
N VAL A 11 -7.52 18.82 1.82
CA VAL A 11 -7.14 20.24 1.96
C VAL A 11 -6.66 20.52 3.38
N MET A 12 -7.37 20.03 4.40
CA MET A 12 -7.03 20.28 5.80
C MET A 12 -5.73 19.57 6.21
N GLN A 13 -5.46 18.36 5.72
CA GLN A 13 -4.18 17.69 5.93
C GLN A 13 -3.04 18.45 5.25
N ALA A 14 -3.16 18.74 3.96
CA ALA A 14 -2.16 19.49 3.22
C ALA A 14 -1.88 20.86 3.86
N MET A 15 -2.92 21.56 4.35
CA MET A 15 -2.78 22.81 5.10
C MET A 15 -2.07 22.65 6.46
N ARG A 16 -2.21 21.50 7.13
CA ARG A 16 -1.44 21.23 8.36
C ARG A 16 0.03 21.00 8.03
N GLU A 17 0.29 20.24 6.98
CA GLU A 17 1.64 19.85 6.57
C GLU A 17 2.39 21.00 5.88
N SER A 18 1.70 21.93 5.23
CA SER A 18 2.31 23.08 4.54
C SER A 18 3.12 24.01 5.46
N LYS A 19 2.90 23.92 6.78
CA LYS A 19 3.64 24.68 7.78
C LYS A 19 5.00 24.07 8.11
N PHE A 20 5.29 22.86 7.63
CA PHE A 20 6.59 22.23 7.84
C PHE A 20 7.68 23.00 7.07
N PRO A 21 8.83 23.32 7.69
CA PRO A 21 9.90 24.06 7.03
C PRO A 21 10.51 23.24 5.87
N THR A 22 10.35 23.71 4.65
CA THR A 22 10.85 23.02 3.45
C THR A 22 12.37 22.95 3.42
N GLU A 23 13.07 23.91 4.04
CA GLU A 23 14.53 23.93 4.13
C GLU A 23 15.08 22.72 4.92
N ILE A 24 14.29 22.18 5.86
CA ILE A 24 14.66 20.96 6.60
C ILE A 24 14.57 19.76 5.66
N ILE A 25 13.52 19.69 4.84
CA ILE A 25 13.36 18.63 3.85
C ILE A 25 14.48 18.70 2.82
N GLU A 26 14.82 19.89 2.34
CA GLU A 26 15.92 20.09 1.38
C GLU A 26 17.24 19.57 1.93
N LYS A 27 17.60 19.92 3.17
CA LYS A 27 18.77 19.37 3.83
C LYS A 27 18.69 17.85 4.01
N ALA A 28 17.50 17.32 4.28
CA ALA A 28 17.31 15.88 4.45
C ALA A 28 17.50 15.11 3.12
N MET A 29 17.12 15.70 1.99
CA MET A 29 17.39 15.15 0.65
C MET A 29 18.86 15.24 0.23
N GLU A 30 19.69 15.96 0.99
CA GLU A 30 21.13 16.06 0.80
C GLU A 30 21.93 15.22 1.80
N ILE A 31 21.26 14.43 2.66
CA ILE A 31 21.93 13.57 3.67
C ILE A 31 23.02 12.73 3.01
N ASP A 32 24.19 12.77 3.62
CA ASP A 32 25.31 11.90 3.29
C ASP A 32 25.83 11.23 4.56
N ILE A 33 25.53 9.95 4.70
CA ILE A 33 25.93 9.16 5.87
C ILE A 33 27.45 9.02 5.98
N GLU A 34 28.20 9.12 4.89
CA GLU A 34 29.67 9.04 4.90
C GLU A 34 30.25 10.27 5.61
N ALA A 35 29.70 11.45 5.31
CA ALA A 35 30.08 12.72 5.90
C ALA A 35 29.43 12.98 7.28
N ALA A 36 28.48 12.13 7.69
CA ALA A 36 27.75 12.30 8.95
C ALA A 36 28.64 12.14 10.19
N GLN A 37 28.28 12.85 11.25
CA GLN A 37 28.95 12.83 12.54
C GLN A 37 28.05 12.20 13.61
N ALA A 38 28.66 11.45 14.52
CA ALA A 38 28.01 10.94 15.72
C ALA A 38 28.69 11.54 16.97
N THR A 39 27.96 11.61 18.08
CA THR A 39 28.52 12.09 19.36
C THR A 39 29.68 11.21 19.83
N LEU A 40 29.61 9.90 19.55
CA LEU A 40 30.68 8.94 19.80
C LEU A 40 31.22 8.41 18.46
N GLN A 41 32.53 8.53 18.23
CA GLN A 41 33.15 8.05 16.99
C GLN A 41 32.96 6.54 16.79
N ALA A 42 32.94 5.76 17.87
CA ALA A 42 32.68 4.33 17.83
C ALA A 42 31.30 4.02 17.23
N ASP A 43 30.26 4.79 17.57
CA ASP A 43 28.92 4.60 17.01
C ASP A 43 28.89 4.90 15.52
N ARG A 44 29.61 5.94 15.08
CA ARG A 44 29.76 6.23 13.64
C ARG A 44 30.40 5.04 12.92
N ASN A 45 31.51 4.52 13.44
CA ASN A 45 32.21 3.37 12.84
C ASN A 45 31.28 2.14 12.79
N ARG A 46 30.56 1.85 13.88
CA ARG A 46 29.60 0.74 13.96
C ARG A 46 28.46 0.86 12.95
N ILE A 47 27.84 2.04 12.84
CA ILE A 47 26.76 2.30 11.89
C ILE A 47 27.25 2.08 10.45
N LEU A 48 28.40 2.65 10.08
CA LEU A 48 28.94 2.51 8.74
C LEU A 48 29.40 1.08 8.45
N ASN A 49 30.04 0.38 9.38
CA ASN A 49 30.39 -1.03 9.19
C ASN A 49 29.14 -1.92 9.09
N CYS A 50 28.09 -1.62 9.85
CA CYS A 50 26.80 -2.30 9.75
C CYS A 50 26.16 -2.10 8.36
N ILE A 51 26.13 -0.87 7.83
CA ILE A 51 25.57 -0.61 6.49
C ILE A 51 26.42 -1.28 5.40
N ALA A 52 27.75 -1.38 5.59
CA ALA A 52 28.63 -2.09 4.66
C ALA A 52 28.44 -3.62 4.70
N GLY A 53 27.73 -4.16 5.70
CA GLY A 53 27.53 -5.59 5.87
C GLY A 53 28.71 -6.30 6.55
N SER A 54 29.52 -5.59 7.35
CA SER A 54 30.57 -6.19 8.16
C SER A 54 29.98 -7.08 9.27
N ASN A 55 30.73 -8.12 9.67
CA ASN A 55 30.32 -9.00 10.78
C ASN A 55 30.36 -8.27 12.14
N PHE A 56 29.46 -8.64 13.05
CA PHE A 56 29.30 -8.00 14.38
C PHE A 56 30.57 -8.00 15.25
N SER A 57 31.50 -8.93 14.99
CA SER A 57 32.81 -8.99 15.66
C SER A 57 33.82 -7.92 15.20
N GLU A 58 33.49 -7.15 14.17
CA GLU A 58 34.41 -6.22 13.46
C GLU A 58 33.81 -4.81 13.28
N PHE A 59 33.03 -4.30 14.24
CA PHE A 59 32.38 -2.99 14.09
C PHE A 59 33.17 -1.76 14.58
N ASP A 60 34.11 -1.94 15.49
CA ASP A 60 34.96 -0.84 15.98
C ASP A 60 36.08 -0.35 15.02
N PRO A 61 36.60 -1.13 14.05
CA PRO A 61 37.55 -0.65 13.06
C PRO A 61 37.05 0.56 12.26
N ASP A 62 37.99 1.29 11.66
CA ASP A 62 37.65 2.37 10.76
C ASP A 62 36.85 1.85 9.55
N PRO A 63 35.67 2.42 9.28
CA PRO A 63 34.84 1.97 8.18
C PRO A 63 35.47 2.32 6.82
N PRO A 64 35.12 1.60 5.75
CA PRO A 64 35.46 2.00 4.38
C PRO A 64 35.14 3.48 4.14
N ALA A 65 36.01 4.18 3.43
CA ALA A 65 35.75 5.57 3.07
C ALA A 65 34.54 5.71 2.13
N HIS A 66 34.33 4.72 1.27
CA HIS A 66 33.22 4.64 0.32
C HIS A 66 32.72 3.20 0.24
N HIS A 67 31.41 3.03 0.06
CA HIS A 67 30.82 1.71 -0.14
C HIS A 67 29.51 1.81 -0.92
N HIS A 68 29.25 0.85 -1.82
CA HIS A 68 28.00 0.84 -2.59
C HIS A 68 26.74 0.78 -1.70
N SER A 69 26.82 0.09 -0.56
CA SER A 69 25.73 0.10 0.44
C SER A 69 25.52 1.47 1.07
N TYR A 70 26.55 2.32 1.16
CA TYR A 70 26.38 3.69 1.65
C TYR A 70 25.62 4.54 0.66
N GLU A 71 26.00 4.48 -0.61
CA GLU A 71 25.27 5.11 -1.71
C GLU A 71 23.81 4.63 -1.76
N ARG A 72 23.59 3.33 -1.60
CA ARG A 72 22.25 2.74 -1.52
C ARG A 72 21.44 3.30 -0.34
N CYS A 73 22.02 3.30 0.86
CA CYS A 73 21.37 3.83 2.07
C CYS A 73 21.06 5.33 1.92
N ASN A 74 22.02 6.12 1.42
CA ASN A 74 21.83 7.53 1.11
C ASN A 74 20.66 7.74 0.14
N ARG A 75 20.61 7.01 -0.99
CA ARG A 75 19.51 7.13 -1.96
C ARG A 75 18.16 6.77 -1.35
N HIS A 76 18.11 5.76 -0.49
CA HIS A 76 16.89 5.34 0.20
C HIS A 76 16.40 6.38 1.21
N ILE A 77 17.27 6.89 2.08
CA ILE A 77 16.90 7.94 3.04
C ILE A 77 16.39 9.19 2.31
N ARG A 78 17.10 9.61 1.25
CA ARG A 78 16.71 10.77 0.45
C ARG A 78 15.35 10.57 -0.24
N SER A 79 15.07 9.36 -0.77
CA SER A 79 13.77 9.06 -1.37
C SER A 79 12.64 9.05 -0.34
N MET A 80 12.87 8.54 0.87
CA MET A 80 11.90 8.59 1.97
C MET A 80 11.49 10.01 2.31
N PHE A 81 12.46 10.92 2.48
CA PHE A 81 12.16 12.33 2.74
C PHE A 81 11.46 13.01 1.55
N ALA A 82 11.87 12.69 0.31
CA ALA A 82 11.22 13.21 -0.88
C ALA A 82 9.75 12.76 -1.00
N GLN A 83 9.45 11.47 -0.76
CA GLN A 83 8.08 10.94 -0.76
C GLN A 83 7.21 11.67 0.28
N ALA A 84 7.73 11.85 1.50
CA ALA A 84 7.01 12.55 2.56
C ALA A 84 6.76 14.04 2.26
N ALA A 85 7.54 14.64 1.35
CA ALA A 85 7.49 16.07 1.07
C ALA A 85 6.46 16.48 0.01
N PHE A 86 5.93 15.55 -0.79
CA PHE A 86 5.04 15.90 -1.90
C PHE A 86 3.76 16.64 -1.47
N SER A 87 3.21 16.29 -0.31
CA SER A 87 2.03 16.96 0.24
C SER A 87 2.32 18.40 0.67
N THR A 88 3.53 18.65 1.18
CA THR A 88 4.02 20.00 1.46
C THR A 88 4.28 20.78 0.18
N ALA A 89 4.92 20.15 -0.83
CA ALA A 89 5.23 20.77 -2.11
C ALA A 89 3.99 21.25 -2.86
N ALA A 90 2.88 20.51 -2.77
CA ALA A 90 1.60 20.88 -3.35
C ALA A 90 1.09 22.25 -2.87
N MET A 91 1.53 22.72 -1.71
CA MET A 91 1.11 23.98 -1.10
C MET A 91 2.09 25.13 -1.32
N HIS A 92 3.32 24.85 -1.78
CA HIS A 92 4.40 25.84 -1.84
C HIS A 92 4.50 26.63 -3.14
N ASP A 93 3.61 26.41 -4.12
CA ASP A 93 3.57 27.12 -5.41
C ASP A 93 4.98 27.30 -6.08
N ASP A 94 5.94 26.39 -5.80
CA ASP A 94 7.32 26.39 -6.30
C ASP A 94 7.57 25.17 -7.22
N PRO A 95 7.63 25.38 -8.55
CA PRO A 95 7.90 24.31 -9.50
C PRO A 95 9.29 23.67 -9.33
N GLU A 96 10.31 24.44 -8.96
CA GLU A 96 11.68 23.95 -8.82
C GLU A 96 11.81 23.02 -7.62
N TYR A 97 11.07 23.30 -6.54
CA TYR A 97 10.99 22.40 -5.39
C TYR A 97 10.45 21.02 -5.80
N PHE A 98 9.41 20.98 -6.63
CA PHE A 98 8.85 19.73 -7.14
C PHE A 98 9.86 18.93 -7.98
N HIS A 99 10.62 19.62 -8.84
CA HIS A 99 11.70 19.01 -9.62
C HIS A 99 12.79 18.41 -8.73
N ARG A 100 13.16 19.07 -7.63
CA ARG A 100 14.12 18.52 -6.65
C ARG A 100 13.59 17.24 -5.99
N LEU A 101 12.31 17.20 -5.61
CA LEU A 101 11.69 15.98 -5.06
C LEU A 101 11.71 14.81 -6.06
N LEU A 102 11.29 15.06 -7.30
CA LEU A 102 11.30 14.06 -8.36
C LEU A 102 12.71 13.53 -8.65
N LYS A 103 13.72 14.42 -8.65
CA LYS A 103 15.12 14.01 -8.81
C LYS A 103 15.59 13.12 -7.67
N ALA A 104 15.24 13.43 -6.43
CA ALA A 104 15.59 12.62 -5.27
C ALA A 104 14.94 11.22 -5.34
N LEU A 105 13.69 11.13 -5.81
CA LEU A 105 13.00 9.86 -6.07
C LEU A 105 13.66 9.04 -7.17
N GLY A 106 13.90 9.64 -8.34
CA GLY A 106 14.40 8.94 -9.53
C GLY A 106 15.79 8.32 -9.35
N ASN A 107 16.55 8.75 -8.34
CA ASN A 107 17.83 8.13 -7.99
C ASN A 107 17.68 6.76 -7.30
N ASN A 108 16.54 6.47 -6.67
CA ASN A 108 16.30 5.22 -5.96
C ASN A 108 15.37 4.27 -6.74
N LEU A 109 15.97 3.44 -7.59
CA LEU A 109 15.26 2.48 -8.45
C LEU A 109 15.02 1.11 -7.78
N GLU A 110 15.22 1.01 -6.47
CA GLU A 110 15.09 -0.23 -5.72
C GLU A 110 13.86 -0.25 -4.80
N ASP A 111 13.25 0.91 -4.55
CA ASP A 111 12.05 1.02 -3.74
C ASP A 111 10.90 0.25 -4.38
N ARG A 112 10.27 -0.66 -3.63
CA ARG A 112 9.12 -1.42 -4.14
C ARG A 112 7.81 -0.63 -4.08
N SER A 113 7.82 0.53 -3.44
CA SER A 113 6.66 1.39 -3.23
C SER A 113 6.97 2.85 -3.51
N LEU A 114 6.08 3.48 -4.26
CA LEU A 114 6.14 4.92 -4.54
C LEU A 114 4.79 5.54 -4.20
N SER A 115 4.79 6.48 -3.26
CA SER A 115 3.62 7.29 -2.91
C SER A 115 3.87 8.75 -3.21
N ILE A 116 3.02 9.35 -4.03
CA ILE A 116 3.08 10.77 -4.42
C ILE A 116 1.72 11.39 -4.15
N LEU A 117 1.67 12.15 -3.05
CA LEU A 117 0.46 12.76 -2.54
C LEU A 117 0.51 14.26 -2.78
N CYS A 118 -0.10 14.71 -3.87
CA CYS A 118 -0.06 16.12 -4.29
C CYS A 118 -1.45 16.75 -4.36
N PRO A 119 -2.32 16.60 -3.35
CA PRO A 119 -3.67 17.12 -3.45
C PRO A 119 -3.65 18.65 -3.57
N THR A 120 -4.52 19.18 -4.42
CA THR A 120 -4.82 20.61 -4.58
C THR A 120 -3.67 21.47 -5.08
N SER A 121 -2.60 20.85 -5.61
CA SER A 121 -1.48 21.58 -6.20
C SER A 121 -1.93 22.43 -7.38
N LYS A 122 -1.55 23.71 -7.38
CA LYS A 122 -1.77 24.63 -8.50
C LYS A 122 -0.66 24.58 -9.54
N VAL A 123 0.52 24.11 -9.13
CA VAL A 123 1.73 24.07 -9.97
C VAL A 123 1.87 22.74 -10.68
N LEU A 124 1.35 21.65 -10.11
CA LEU A 124 1.42 20.34 -10.72
C LEU A 124 0.71 20.33 -12.08
N SER A 125 1.52 20.21 -13.13
CA SER A 125 1.14 20.21 -14.54
C SER A 125 1.64 18.93 -15.22
N ASP A 126 1.35 18.78 -16.50
CA ASP A 126 1.77 17.62 -17.30
C ASP A 126 3.31 17.45 -17.32
N GLU A 127 4.09 18.54 -17.36
CA GLU A 127 5.56 18.49 -17.26
C GLU A 127 6.04 17.81 -15.96
N HIS A 128 5.35 18.06 -14.85
CA HIS A 128 5.66 17.42 -13.58
C HIS A 128 5.21 15.95 -13.56
N VAL A 129 4.15 15.61 -14.32
CA VAL A 129 3.74 14.23 -14.54
C VAL A 129 4.81 13.47 -15.35
N ASP A 130 5.48 14.12 -16.31
CA ASP A 130 6.59 13.54 -17.06
C ASP A 130 7.75 13.16 -16.12
N GLY A 131 8.13 14.07 -15.23
CA GLY A 131 9.17 13.83 -14.24
C GLY A 131 8.79 12.74 -13.23
N LEU A 132 7.50 12.65 -12.86
CA LEU A 132 6.97 11.52 -12.07
C LEU A 132 7.12 10.20 -12.83
N VAL A 133 6.68 10.14 -14.08
CA VAL A 133 6.79 8.95 -14.91
C VAL A 133 8.25 8.48 -15.04
N ALA A 134 9.21 9.42 -15.09
CA ALA A 134 10.64 9.09 -15.12
C ALA A 134 11.14 8.37 -13.83
N CYS A 135 10.39 8.43 -12.73
CA CYS A 135 10.68 7.70 -11.50
C CYS A 135 10.16 6.26 -11.50
N PHE A 136 9.37 5.85 -12.50
CA PHE A 136 8.83 4.50 -12.59
C PHE A 136 9.88 3.48 -13.02
N HIS A 137 9.93 2.33 -12.35
CA HIS A 137 10.89 1.27 -12.65
C HIS A 137 10.27 -0.13 -12.49
N THR A 138 10.94 -1.15 -13.05
CA THR A 138 10.43 -2.54 -13.10
C THR A 138 10.39 -3.27 -11.76
N GLY A 139 11.03 -2.71 -10.73
CA GLY A 139 10.98 -3.21 -9.36
C GLY A 139 9.72 -2.78 -8.60
N LEU A 140 9.01 -1.75 -9.11
CA LEU A 140 7.89 -1.14 -8.40
C LEU A 140 6.71 -2.11 -8.30
N LYS A 141 6.22 -2.35 -7.08
CA LYS A 141 5.10 -3.23 -6.75
C LYS A 141 3.87 -2.47 -6.28
N LEU A 142 4.07 -1.32 -5.67
CA LEU A 142 3.00 -0.44 -5.19
C LEU A 142 3.19 0.96 -5.74
N LEU A 143 2.14 1.50 -6.34
CA LEU A 143 2.07 2.90 -6.75
C LEU A 143 0.81 3.54 -6.15
N ASP A 144 1.00 4.63 -5.41
CA ASP A 144 -0.06 5.47 -4.85
C ASP A 144 0.11 6.90 -5.35
N VAL A 145 -0.83 7.37 -6.16
CA VAL A 145 -0.80 8.70 -6.77
C VAL A 145 -2.10 9.43 -6.43
N ASN A 146 -1.97 10.56 -5.73
CA ASN A 146 -3.09 11.44 -5.39
C ASN A 146 -2.92 12.80 -6.08
N LEU A 147 -3.77 13.03 -7.09
CA LEU A 147 -3.85 14.26 -7.87
C LEU A 147 -5.16 15.01 -7.61
N HIS A 148 -5.76 14.84 -6.43
CA HIS A 148 -7.04 15.46 -6.08
C HIS A 148 -7.04 16.96 -6.42
N SER A 149 -8.00 17.45 -7.21
CA SER A 149 -8.12 18.86 -7.58
C SER A 149 -6.88 19.53 -8.20
N CYS A 150 -5.93 18.78 -8.78
CA CYS A 150 -4.79 19.34 -9.53
C CYS A 150 -5.24 19.83 -10.91
N ARG A 151 -5.67 21.10 -10.98
CA ARG A 151 -6.34 21.66 -12.18
C ARG A 151 -5.43 21.86 -13.40
N ALA A 152 -4.12 21.93 -13.19
CA ALA A 152 -3.15 22.14 -14.26
C ALA A 152 -2.69 20.82 -14.93
N VAL A 153 -3.05 19.66 -14.35
CA VAL A 153 -2.93 18.36 -15.02
C VAL A 153 -4.06 18.23 -16.05
N THR A 154 -3.71 17.93 -17.29
CA THR A 154 -4.64 17.77 -18.41
C THR A 154 -4.87 16.29 -18.72
N SER A 155 -5.80 16.01 -19.63
CA SER A 155 -6.05 14.64 -20.12
C SER A 155 -4.78 14.01 -20.71
N GLN A 156 -3.94 14.80 -21.39
CA GLN A 156 -2.69 14.31 -21.99
C GLN A 156 -1.69 13.84 -20.93
N GLY A 157 -1.46 14.64 -19.88
CA GLY A 157 -0.60 14.24 -18.76
C GLY A 157 -1.14 12.99 -18.07
N LEU A 158 -2.47 12.90 -17.88
CA LEU A 158 -3.08 11.72 -17.28
C LEU A 158 -2.95 10.48 -18.18
N GLU A 159 -3.17 10.59 -19.49
CA GLU A 159 -2.95 9.51 -20.46
C GLU A 159 -1.51 9.00 -20.40
N GLN A 160 -0.53 9.90 -20.35
CA GLN A 160 0.88 9.54 -20.25
C GLN A 160 1.21 8.82 -18.93
N LEU A 161 0.65 9.29 -17.81
CA LEU A 161 0.75 8.60 -16.53
C LEU A 161 0.23 7.17 -16.63
N MET A 162 -0.95 6.98 -17.25
CA MET A 162 -1.57 5.66 -17.41
C MET A 162 -0.75 4.74 -18.32
N GLN A 163 -0.28 5.24 -19.46
CA GLN A 163 0.51 4.48 -20.42
C GLN A 163 1.88 4.04 -19.87
N SER A 164 2.37 4.73 -18.83
CA SER A 164 3.68 4.47 -18.24
C SER A 164 3.64 3.56 -17.01
N LEU A 165 2.46 3.09 -16.60
CA LEU A 165 2.31 2.24 -15.42
C LEU A 165 3.18 0.98 -15.50
N PRO A 166 4.03 0.69 -14.49
CA PRO A 166 4.85 -0.51 -14.50
C PRO A 166 4.03 -1.80 -14.51
N LYS A 167 4.38 -2.72 -15.41
CA LYS A 167 3.73 -4.05 -15.51
C LYS A 167 3.95 -4.93 -14.26
N SER A 168 4.92 -4.58 -13.43
CA SER A 168 5.28 -5.26 -12.18
C SER A 168 4.34 -4.94 -11.01
N LEU A 169 3.45 -3.95 -11.16
CA LEU A 169 2.55 -3.50 -10.09
C LEU A 169 1.62 -4.62 -9.62
N LEU A 170 1.52 -4.73 -8.30
CA LEU A 170 0.56 -5.56 -7.57
C LEU A 170 -0.52 -4.69 -6.91
N THR A 171 -0.19 -3.45 -6.55
CA THR A 171 -1.09 -2.48 -5.94
C THR A 171 -1.03 -1.16 -6.68
N LEU A 172 -2.19 -0.65 -7.08
CA LEU A 172 -2.35 0.63 -7.73
C LEU A 172 -3.45 1.42 -7.00
N VAL A 173 -3.08 2.59 -6.50
CA VAL A 173 -3.98 3.56 -5.87
C VAL A 173 -3.93 4.84 -6.68
N LEU A 174 -5.06 5.20 -7.28
CA LEU A 174 -5.23 6.41 -8.07
C LEU A 174 -6.36 7.25 -7.48
N THR A 175 -5.99 8.37 -6.87
CA THR A 175 -6.94 9.37 -6.36
C THR A 175 -6.99 10.55 -7.33
N LEU A 176 -7.98 10.52 -8.22
CA LEU A 176 -8.17 11.46 -9.33
C LEU A 176 -9.46 12.25 -9.15
N VAL A 177 -9.74 12.66 -7.92
CA VAL A 177 -11.00 13.32 -7.52
C VAL A 177 -11.01 14.78 -7.95
N ASN A 178 -12.16 15.26 -8.42
CA ASN A 178 -12.38 16.65 -8.86
C ASN A 178 -11.38 17.11 -9.92
N LEU A 179 -11.10 16.24 -10.90
CA LEU A 179 -10.20 16.51 -12.01
C LEU A 179 -10.96 16.65 -13.33
N LEU A 180 -10.72 17.75 -14.03
CA LEU A 180 -11.24 17.96 -15.40
C LEU A 180 -10.55 17.07 -16.43
N ALA A 181 -9.31 16.65 -16.15
CA ALA A 181 -8.54 15.73 -16.98
C ALA A 181 -9.16 14.33 -17.08
N VAL A 182 -10.05 13.96 -16.15
CA VAL A 182 -10.74 12.66 -16.16
C VAL A 182 -11.91 12.72 -17.14
N ASP A 183 -11.60 12.40 -18.39
CA ASP A 183 -12.50 12.35 -19.54
C ASP A 183 -12.50 10.96 -20.19
N GLN A 184 -13.10 10.83 -21.38
CA GLN A 184 -13.14 9.54 -22.07
C GLN A 184 -11.75 9.06 -22.53
N ALA A 185 -10.86 9.95 -22.96
CA ALA A 185 -9.56 9.57 -23.50
C ALA A 185 -8.65 9.02 -22.40
N SER A 186 -8.51 9.76 -21.31
CA SER A 186 -7.72 9.35 -20.13
C SER A 186 -8.25 8.09 -19.46
N THR A 187 -9.57 7.92 -19.35
CA THR A 187 -10.17 6.70 -18.78
C THR A 187 -9.99 5.48 -19.68
N PHE A 188 -9.99 5.66 -21.00
CA PHE A 188 -9.69 4.59 -21.94
C PHE A 188 -8.20 4.21 -21.87
N ALA A 189 -7.29 5.19 -21.78
CA ALA A 189 -5.87 4.93 -21.59
C ALA A 189 -5.60 4.15 -20.31
N LEU A 190 -6.28 4.47 -19.20
CA LEU A 190 -6.23 3.68 -17.95
C LEU A 190 -6.68 2.24 -18.18
N ALA A 191 -7.83 2.06 -18.84
CA ALA A 191 -8.37 0.72 -19.10
C ALA A 191 -7.42 -0.12 -19.97
N GLU A 192 -6.84 0.47 -21.02
CA GLU A 192 -5.93 -0.22 -21.95
C GLU A 192 -4.55 -0.52 -21.35
N SER A 193 -4.11 0.30 -20.39
CA SER A 193 -2.77 0.20 -19.78
C SER A 193 -2.78 -0.52 -18.43
N MET A 194 -3.91 -1.12 -18.02
CA MET A 194 -4.06 -1.70 -16.69
C MET A 194 -3.10 -2.90 -16.49
N PRO A 195 -2.22 -2.90 -15.46
CA PRO A 195 -1.28 -3.99 -15.22
C PRO A 195 -2.00 -5.31 -14.95
N GLN A 196 -1.64 -6.38 -15.67
CA GLN A 196 -2.37 -7.66 -15.62
C GLN A 196 -2.12 -8.50 -14.35
N ASN A 197 -1.07 -8.18 -13.59
CA ASN A 197 -0.73 -8.84 -12.32
C ASN A 197 -1.30 -8.11 -11.09
N LEU A 198 -2.13 -7.09 -11.32
CA LEU A 198 -2.65 -6.24 -10.26
C LEU A 198 -3.58 -7.01 -9.33
N GLN A 199 -3.25 -7.03 -8.04
CA GLN A 199 -4.06 -7.69 -7.01
C GLN A 199 -4.97 -6.70 -6.28
N VAL A 200 -4.54 -5.43 -6.19
CA VAL A 200 -5.26 -4.37 -5.51
C VAL A 200 -5.40 -3.17 -6.43
N LEU A 201 -6.65 -2.73 -6.63
CA LEU A 201 -6.98 -1.50 -7.33
C LEU A 201 -7.84 -0.61 -6.45
N VAL A 202 -7.35 0.60 -6.16
CA VAL A 202 -8.13 1.69 -5.60
C VAL A 202 -8.21 2.78 -6.66
N LEU A 203 -9.43 3.09 -7.11
CA LEU A 203 -9.67 4.08 -8.15
C LEU A 203 -10.76 5.04 -7.69
N LYS A 204 -10.36 6.26 -7.32
CA LYS A 204 -11.25 7.32 -6.85
C LYS A 204 -11.39 8.39 -7.92
N LEU A 205 -12.57 8.46 -8.53
CA LEU A 205 -12.93 9.35 -9.64
C LEU A 205 -14.10 10.27 -9.27
N ASP A 206 -14.25 10.59 -7.98
CA ASP A 206 -15.36 11.39 -7.49
C ASP A 206 -15.31 12.82 -8.04
N PHE A 207 -16.47 13.45 -8.20
CA PHE A 207 -16.60 14.84 -8.65
C PHE A 207 -15.92 15.12 -10.01
N CYS A 208 -15.71 14.10 -10.86
CA CYS A 208 -15.18 14.27 -12.20
C CYS A 208 -16.32 14.55 -13.20
N PRO A 209 -16.47 15.79 -13.70
CA PRO A 209 -17.67 16.20 -14.43
C PRO A 209 -17.78 15.60 -15.84
N LEU A 210 -16.67 15.12 -16.40
CA LEU A 210 -16.62 14.50 -17.74
C LEU A 210 -16.66 12.96 -17.69
N LEU A 211 -16.72 12.36 -16.49
CA LEU A 211 -16.77 10.92 -16.32
C LEU A 211 -18.15 10.36 -16.69
N THR A 212 -18.19 9.45 -17.67
CA THR A 212 -19.44 8.84 -18.17
C THR A 212 -19.53 7.36 -17.84
N SER A 213 -20.75 6.79 -17.84
CA SER A 213 -20.94 5.35 -17.70
C SER A 213 -20.23 4.52 -18.79
N LYS A 214 -20.07 5.06 -20.00
CA LYS A 214 -19.33 4.40 -21.09
C LYS A 214 -17.84 4.24 -20.76
N SER A 215 -17.23 5.29 -20.20
CA SER A 215 -15.86 5.24 -19.66
C SER A 215 -15.73 4.18 -18.58
N LEU A 216 -16.69 4.11 -17.65
CA LEU A 216 -16.66 3.12 -16.58
C LEU A 216 -16.84 1.69 -17.09
N GLY A 217 -17.70 1.49 -18.08
CA GLY A 217 -17.84 0.21 -18.74
C GLY A 217 -16.56 -0.25 -19.43
N GLN A 218 -15.76 0.67 -19.98
CA GLN A 218 -14.47 0.33 -20.57
C GLN A 218 -13.45 -0.10 -19.51
N ILE A 219 -13.38 0.62 -18.39
CA ILE A 219 -12.53 0.24 -17.24
C ILE A 219 -12.96 -1.14 -16.71
N ALA A 220 -14.26 -1.36 -16.53
CA ALA A 220 -14.81 -2.63 -16.03
C ALA A 220 -14.39 -3.83 -16.88
N ARG A 221 -14.46 -3.72 -18.22
CA ARG A 221 -14.08 -4.81 -19.14
C ARG A 221 -12.60 -5.15 -19.14
N GLN A 222 -11.75 -4.25 -18.66
CA GLN A 222 -10.29 -4.41 -18.63
C GLN A 222 -9.76 -4.70 -17.21
N LEU A 223 -10.65 -4.93 -16.24
CA LEU A 223 -10.22 -5.32 -14.89
C LEU A 223 -9.41 -6.62 -14.94
N PRO A 224 -8.20 -6.67 -14.37
CA PRO A 224 -7.35 -7.86 -14.38
C PRO A 224 -8.01 -9.04 -13.67
N SER A 225 -7.85 -10.24 -14.23
CA SER A 225 -8.37 -11.48 -13.61
C SER A 225 -7.65 -11.86 -12.31
N SER A 226 -6.48 -11.28 -12.06
CA SER A 226 -5.68 -11.45 -10.83
C SER A 226 -6.18 -10.59 -9.66
N LEU A 227 -7.14 -9.69 -9.90
CA LEU A 227 -7.60 -8.72 -8.92
C LEU A 227 -8.33 -9.40 -7.75
N ARG A 228 -7.89 -9.08 -6.53
CA ARG A 228 -8.45 -9.58 -5.26
C ARG A 228 -9.22 -8.49 -4.52
N LYS A 229 -8.78 -7.24 -4.62
CA LYS A 229 -9.45 -6.12 -3.94
C LYS A 229 -9.71 -4.97 -4.91
N LEU A 230 -10.96 -4.54 -4.97
CA LEU A 230 -11.42 -3.44 -5.80
C LEU A 230 -12.15 -2.41 -4.95
N TRP A 231 -11.58 -1.21 -4.91
CA TRP A 231 -12.21 -0.02 -4.38
C TRP A 231 -12.46 0.95 -5.51
N PHE A 232 -13.72 1.17 -5.83
CA PHE A 232 -14.12 1.98 -6.97
C PHE A 232 -15.08 3.08 -6.51
N SER A 233 -14.72 4.33 -6.77
CA SER A 233 -15.51 5.50 -6.39
C SER A 233 -15.72 6.42 -7.59
N ALA A 234 -16.97 6.74 -7.87
CA ALA A 234 -17.38 7.71 -8.88
C ALA A 234 -18.52 8.60 -8.34
N ALA A 235 -18.45 8.94 -7.05
CA ALA A 235 -19.47 9.73 -6.38
C ALA A 235 -19.59 11.12 -7.01
N GLN A 236 -20.81 11.65 -7.03
CA GLN A 236 -21.12 13.00 -7.54
C GLN A 236 -20.76 13.20 -9.03
N CYS A 237 -20.60 12.11 -9.78
CA CYS A 237 -20.40 12.14 -11.22
C CYS A 237 -21.75 12.09 -11.93
N LYS A 238 -22.22 13.26 -12.39
CA LYS A 238 -23.59 13.46 -12.90
C LYS A 238 -23.90 12.75 -14.22
N LEU A 239 -22.89 12.28 -14.95
CA LEU A 239 -23.03 11.53 -16.20
C LEU A 239 -22.88 10.01 -15.98
N VAL A 240 -22.87 9.57 -14.72
CA VAL A 240 -22.84 8.17 -14.34
C VAL A 240 -24.27 7.74 -13.95
N ASP A 241 -24.77 6.78 -14.70
CA ASP A 241 -26.10 6.19 -14.57
C ASP A 241 -26.02 4.67 -14.35
N ASP A 242 -27.18 4.01 -14.33
CA ASP A 242 -27.30 2.57 -14.11
C ASP A 242 -26.37 1.73 -14.98
N SER A 243 -26.12 2.13 -16.23
CA SER A 243 -25.32 1.34 -17.18
C SER A 243 -23.87 1.13 -16.70
N ALA A 244 -23.34 2.03 -15.86
CA ALA A 244 -22.03 1.86 -15.25
C ALA A 244 -21.98 0.63 -14.32
N ILE A 245 -22.96 0.50 -13.43
CA ILE A 245 -23.04 -0.64 -12.49
C ILE A 245 -23.37 -1.93 -13.23
N HIS A 246 -24.19 -1.88 -14.29
CA HIS A 246 -24.45 -3.05 -15.13
C HIS A 246 -23.15 -3.60 -15.72
N GLN A 247 -22.38 -2.74 -16.41
CA GLN A 247 -21.11 -3.15 -17.00
C GLN A 247 -20.08 -3.58 -15.95
N LEU A 248 -20.04 -2.90 -14.81
CA LEU A 248 -19.15 -3.29 -13.71
C LEU A 248 -19.50 -4.69 -13.21
N ALA A 249 -20.75 -4.93 -12.84
CA ALA A 249 -21.23 -6.19 -12.29
C ALA A 249 -21.04 -7.38 -13.25
N GLU A 250 -21.16 -7.17 -14.57
CA GLU A 250 -20.93 -8.22 -15.58
C GLU A 250 -19.45 -8.59 -15.76
N ASN A 251 -18.51 -7.70 -15.38
CA ASN A 251 -17.08 -7.86 -15.62
C ASN A 251 -16.24 -7.95 -14.33
N LEU A 252 -16.87 -8.11 -13.16
CA LEU A 252 -16.14 -8.31 -11.90
C LEU A 252 -15.31 -9.61 -11.96
N PRO A 253 -14.00 -9.59 -11.63
CA PRO A 253 -13.16 -10.78 -11.64
C PRO A 253 -13.58 -11.83 -10.59
N GLU A 254 -13.60 -13.11 -10.95
CA GLU A 254 -14.05 -14.20 -10.06
C GLU A 254 -13.18 -14.38 -8.79
N ARG A 255 -11.92 -13.91 -8.82
CA ARG A 255 -10.99 -13.98 -7.68
C ARG A 255 -11.18 -12.87 -6.65
N LEU A 256 -12.17 -12.00 -6.84
CA LEU A 256 -12.38 -10.85 -6.00
C LEU A 256 -12.85 -11.27 -4.59
N GLU A 257 -12.14 -10.75 -3.59
CA GLU A 257 -12.34 -11.00 -2.16
C GLU A 257 -13.00 -9.81 -1.46
N VAL A 258 -12.62 -8.60 -1.90
CA VAL A 258 -13.10 -7.33 -1.37
C VAL A 258 -13.61 -6.46 -2.50
N LEU A 259 -14.85 -5.99 -2.38
CA LEU A 259 -15.49 -5.08 -3.32
C LEU A 259 -16.08 -3.90 -2.55
N GLN A 260 -15.64 -2.69 -2.87
CA GLN A 260 -16.26 -1.47 -2.38
C GLN A 260 -16.64 -0.55 -3.52
N LEU A 261 -17.91 -0.13 -3.56
CA LEU A 261 -18.48 0.69 -4.61
C LEU A 261 -19.10 1.96 -4.06
N ASN A 262 -18.64 3.13 -4.51
CA ASN A 262 -19.26 4.40 -4.15
C ASN A 262 -19.79 5.10 -5.40
N PHE A 263 -21.12 5.21 -5.44
CA PHE A 263 -21.86 5.93 -6.48
C PHE A 263 -22.84 6.94 -5.85
N ARG A 264 -22.49 7.46 -4.66
CA ARG A 264 -23.28 8.46 -3.95
C ARG A 264 -23.57 9.65 -4.87
N ALA A 265 -24.81 10.12 -4.86
CA ALA A 265 -25.28 11.25 -5.68
C ALA A 265 -25.06 11.10 -7.20
N CYS A 266 -25.06 9.87 -7.71
CA CYS A 266 -25.12 9.56 -9.14
C CYS A 266 -26.55 9.21 -9.58
N ILE A 267 -26.77 9.03 -10.89
CA ILE A 267 -28.09 8.71 -11.46
C ILE A 267 -28.32 7.18 -11.40
N ILE A 268 -28.30 6.63 -10.19
CA ILE A 268 -28.44 5.19 -9.95
C ILE A 268 -29.84 4.88 -9.40
N THR A 269 -30.44 3.81 -9.89
CA THR A 269 -31.77 3.32 -9.50
C THR A 269 -31.72 1.87 -9.01
N ASP A 270 -32.86 1.38 -8.52
CA ASP A 270 -33.03 -0.04 -8.15
C ASP A 270 -32.69 -1.02 -9.29
N VAL A 271 -32.74 -0.60 -10.55
CA VAL A 271 -32.38 -1.45 -11.70
C VAL A 271 -30.91 -1.85 -11.63
N ALA A 272 -30.02 -0.88 -11.39
CA ALA A 272 -28.60 -1.15 -11.22
C ALA A 272 -28.29 -1.97 -9.97
N ALA A 273 -28.90 -1.63 -8.84
CA ALA A 273 -28.73 -2.36 -7.59
C ALA A 273 -29.19 -3.82 -7.71
N LEU A 274 -30.33 -4.06 -8.39
CA LEU A 274 -30.81 -5.41 -8.69
C LEU A 274 -29.87 -6.16 -9.63
N HIS A 275 -29.29 -5.47 -10.60
CA HIS A 275 -28.32 -6.08 -11.52
C HIS A 275 -27.04 -6.50 -10.79
N LEU A 276 -26.54 -5.66 -9.88
CA LEU A 276 -25.41 -6.00 -9.01
C LEU A 276 -25.75 -7.22 -8.14
N LEU A 277 -26.90 -7.21 -7.46
CA LEU A 277 -27.38 -8.31 -6.62
C LEU A 277 -27.41 -9.66 -7.35
N LYS A 278 -27.78 -9.68 -8.63
CA LYS A 278 -27.82 -10.90 -9.46
C LYS A 278 -26.44 -11.45 -9.81
N ASN A 279 -25.40 -10.61 -9.82
CA ASN A 279 -24.06 -11.00 -10.22
C ASN A 279 -23.14 -11.32 -9.02
N LEU A 280 -23.39 -10.75 -7.83
CA LEU A 280 -22.59 -11.04 -6.62
C LEU A 280 -22.40 -12.54 -6.33
N PRO A 281 -23.41 -13.43 -6.49
CA PRO A 281 -23.23 -14.86 -6.25
C PRO A 281 -22.22 -15.56 -7.18
N ARG A 282 -21.77 -14.91 -8.26
CA ARG A 282 -20.74 -15.43 -9.18
C ARG A 282 -19.32 -15.23 -8.64
N LEU A 283 -19.16 -14.54 -7.51
CA LEU A 283 -17.87 -14.20 -6.90
C LEU A 283 -17.65 -15.11 -5.68
N PRO A 284 -17.10 -16.33 -5.85
CA PRO A 284 -17.07 -17.34 -4.79
C PRO A 284 -16.15 -16.99 -3.61
N LEU A 285 -15.22 -16.05 -3.79
CA LEU A 285 -14.25 -15.63 -2.76
C LEU A 285 -14.65 -14.32 -2.06
N LEU A 286 -15.71 -13.65 -2.54
CA LEU A 286 -16.12 -12.34 -2.03
C LEU A 286 -16.69 -12.48 -0.63
N HIS A 287 -15.97 -11.96 0.35
CA HIS A 287 -16.36 -11.99 1.76
C HIS A 287 -16.55 -10.59 2.37
N ASN A 288 -16.07 -9.53 1.70
CA ASN A 288 -16.30 -8.15 2.11
C ASN A 288 -16.87 -7.35 0.94
N PHE A 289 -18.15 -6.96 1.05
CA PHE A 289 -18.83 -6.11 0.08
C PHE A 289 -19.40 -4.88 0.78
N ARG A 290 -18.97 -3.68 0.36
CA ARG A 290 -19.52 -2.41 0.81
C ARG A 290 -20.00 -1.58 -0.37
N PHE A 291 -21.03 -0.77 -0.13
CA PHE A 291 -21.52 0.17 -1.12
C PHE A 291 -22.03 1.46 -0.49
N ASP A 292 -21.96 2.56 -1.25
CA ASP A 292 -22.62 3.84 -0.94
C ASP A 292 -23.47 4.30 -2.13
N PHE A 293 -24.79 4.20 -1.97
CA PHE A 293 -25.80 4.69 -2.91
C PHE A 293 -26.64 5.83 -2.30
N ARG A 294 -26.14 6.52 -1.26
CA ARG A 294 -26.86 7.66 -0.68
C ARG A 294 -27.09 8.74 -1.73
N ALA A 295 -28.21 9.45 -1.61
CA ALA A 295 -28.62 10.48 -2.55
C ALA A 295 -28.75 10.01 -4.02
N THR A 296 -29.02 8.72 -4.23
CA THR A 296 -29.45 8.16 -5.52
C THR A 296 -30.95 7.84 -5.49
N ALA A 297 -31.49 7.21 -6.53
CA ALA A 297 -32.85 6.69 -6.57
C ALA A 297 -32.96 5.21 -6.14
N VAL A 298 -31.90 4.63 -5.56
CA VAL A 298 -31.97 3.30 -4.94
C VAL A 298 -32.79 3.37 -3.65
N THR A 299 -33.77 2.49 -3.51
CA THR A 299 -34.65 2.44 -2.35
C THR A 299 -33.99 1.77 -1.16
N SER A 300 -34.39 2.12 0.06
CA SER A 300 -33.86 1.50 1.28
C SER A 300 -34.14 -0.01 1.35
N ASP A 301 -35.26 -0.47 0.78
CA ASP A 301 -35.56 -1.91 0.65
C ASP A 301 -34.50 -2.61 -0.21
N MET A 302 -34.18 -2.03 -1.37
CA MET A 302 -33.14 -2.57 -2.25
C MET A 302 -31.76 -2.55 -1.60
N GLU A 303 -31.40 -1.47 -0.90
CA GLU A 303 -30.15 -1.42 -0.14
C GLU A 303 -30.10 -2.51 0.96
N GLN A 304 -31.19 -2.72 1.68
CA GLN A 304 -31.26 -3.77 2.71
C GLN A 304 -31.09 -5.16 2.09
N ARG A 305 -31.67 -5.41 0.92
CA ARG A 305 -31.47 -6.64 0.17
C ARG A 305 -30.02 -6.84 -0.26
N LEU A 306 -29.34 -5.79 -0.72
CA LEU A 306 -27.91 -5.85 -1.02
C LEU A 306 -27.06 -6.16 0.22
N ARG A 307 -27.31 -5.49 1.36
CA ARG A 307 -26.58 -5.72 2.62
C ARG A 307 -26.77 -7.14 3.17
N SER A 308 -27.92 -7.74 2.93
CA SER A 308 -28.25 -9.10 3.39
C SER A 308 -27.86 -10.20 2.40
N THR A 309 -27.19 -9.86 1.29
CA THR A 309 -26.70 -10.84 0.33
C THR A 309 -25.72 -11.80 1.01
N PRO A 310 -25.92 -13.13 0.92
CA PRO A 310 -24.96 -14.09 1.46
C PRO A 310 -23.61 -13.95 0.75
N LEU A 311 -22.55 -13.80 1.53
CA LEU A 311 -21.16 -13.73 1.06
C LEU A 311 -20.38 -14.97 1.48
N ALA A 312 -19.21 -15.16 0.89
CA ALA A 312 -18.28 -16.21 1.32
C ALA A 312 -17.87 -15.98 2.79
N PRO A 313 -17.65 -17.05 3.57
CA PRO A 313 -17.14 -16.92 4.93
C PRO A 313 -15.75 -16.25 4.88
N CYS A 314 -15.55 -15.25 5.75
CA CYS A 314 -14.23 -14.64 5.90
C CYS A 314 -13.23 -15.73 6.32
N PRO A 315 -12.10 -15.91 5.61
CA PRO A 315 -11.10 -16.88 6.01
C PRO A 315 -10.60 -16.56 7.42
N LYS A 316 -10.58 -17.57 8.31
CA LYS A 316 -10.27 -17.41 9.75
C LYS A 316 -8.93 -16.73 10.07
N ARG A 317 -8.01 -16.64 9.09
CA ARG A 317 -6.72 -15.93 9.18
C ARG A 317 -6.76 -14.45 8.78
N MET A 318 -7.89 -13.92 8.32
CA MET A 318 -8.06 -12.50 7.98
C MET A 318 -8.75 -11.73 9.12
N ARG A 319 -8.06 -11.56 10.26
CA ARG A 319 -8.37 -10.48 11.21
C ARG A 319 -7.39 -9.30 11.13
N MET A 320 -6.52 -9.28 10.13
CA MET A 320 -5.87 -8.05 9.65
C MET A 320 -6.39 -7.72 8.25
N GLY A 321 -7.67 -7.39 8.18
CA GLY A 321 -8.27 -6.85 6.96
C GLY A 321 -8.00 -5.36 6.92
N LEU A 322 -7.21 -4.90 5.94
CA LEU A 322 -7.21 -3.53 5.42
C LEU A 322 -8.65 -3.10 5.11
N ASP A 323 -9.35 -2.57 6.11
CA ASP A 323 -10.63 -1.91 5.93
C ASP A 323 -10.33 -0.50 5.44
N LEU A 324 -10.27 -0.37 4.11
CA LEU A 324 -10.34 0.92 3.46
C LEU A 324 -11.69 1.53 3.82
N ASP A 325 -11.68 2.54 4.68
CA ASP A 325 -12.80 3.46 4.79
C ASP A 325 -12.94 4.19 3.43
N PHE A 326 -14.17 4.42 2.98
CA PHE A 326 -14.45 5.25 1.80
C PHE A 326 -13.71 6.60 1.86
N HIS A 327 -13.35 7.05 3.07
CA HIS A 327 -12.69 8.31 3.39
C HIS A 327 -11.16 8.22 3.57
N ALA A 328 -10.53 7.04 3.51
CA ALA A 328 -9.08 6.90 3.75
C ALA A 328 -8.24 7.62 2.68
N GLN A 329 -7.16 8.29 3.11
CA GLN A 329 -6.47 9.36 2.38
C GLN A 329 -5.18 8.90 1.65
N SER A 330 -4.67 7.72 1.96
CA SER A 330 -3.54 7.06 1.27
C SER A 330 -3.57 5.54 1.54
N PHE A 331 -2.81 4.74 0.77
CA PHE A 331 -2.64 3.31 1.08
C PHE A 331 -2.10 3.08 2.51
N THR A 332 -1.20 3.94 2.98
CA THR A 332 -0.62 3.88 4.35
C THR A 332 -1.62 4.19 5.46
N GLU A 333 -2.60 5.06 5.25
CA GLU A 333 -3.68 5.29 6.24
C GLU A 333 -4.62 4.08 6.36
N CYS A 334 -4.65 3.21 5.33
CA CYS A 334 -5.43 1.97 5.34
C CYS A 334 -4.80 0.87 6.20
N VAL A 335 -3.51 0.97 6.52
CA VAL A 335 -2.72 -0.05 7.25
C VAL A 335 -2.87 0.11 8.77
N ARG A 336 -3.73 0.99 9.29
CA ARG A 336 -3.99 1.09 10.73
C ARG A 336 -4.94 -0.01 11.20
N HIS A 337 -4.56 -0.70 12.27
CA HIS A 337 -5.40 -1.69 12.93
C HIS A 337 -6.73 -1.05 13.32
N SER A 338 -7.84 -1.71 12.99
CA SER A 338 -9.17 -1.33 13.46
C SER A 338 -9.26 -1.61 14.96
N GLU A 339 -8.78 -0.70 15.78
CA GLU A 339 -9.35 -0.51 17.11
C GLU A 339 -10.57 0.42 16.93
N ASP A 340 -11.66 0.09 17.60
CA ASP A 340 -12.94 0.82 17.64
C ASP A 340 -13.99 0.44 16.58
N ASP A 341 -14.82 -0.57 16.90
CA ASP A 341 -16.25 -0.39 17.16
C ASP A 341 -16.94 -1.77 17.27
N CYS A 342 -16.86 -2.40 18.44
CA CYS A 342 -17.79 -3.44 18.89
C CYS A 342 -17.89 -3.35 20.42
N GLU A 343 -18.87 -2.60 20.92
CA GLU A 343 -19.29 -2.75 22.32
C GLU A 343 -19.81 -4.17 22.58
N SER A 344 -19.48 -4.65 23.78
CA SER A 344 -20.03 -5.79 24.54
C SER A 344 -19.40 -7.19 24.35
N GLU A 345 -18.69 -7.56 25.44
CA GLU A 345 -18.55 -8.89 26.05
C GLU A 345 -17.73 -9.96 25.30
N ASP A 346 -16.40 -9.96 25.50
CA ASP A 346 -15.71 -11.09 26.17
C ASP A 346 -14.26 -10.71 26.56
N LEU A 347 -14.00 -10.56 27.86
CA LEU A 347 -12.64 -10.44 28.42
C LEU A 347 -12.02 -11.85 28.46
N GLY A 348 -11.15 -12.19 27.51
CA GLY A 348 -10.41 -13.46 27.61
C GLY A 348 -9.45 -13.88 26.48
N ALA A 349 -9.35 -13.19 25.34
CA ALA A 349 -8.62 -13.72 24.17
C ALA A 349 -7.59 -12.74 23.54
N GLU A 350 -6.93 -11.93 24.36
CA GLU A 350 -6.13 -10.77 23.88
C GLU A 350 -4.63 -11.02 23.67
N LEU A 351 -4.15 -12.29 23.61
CA LEU A 351 -2.71 -12.59 23.58
C LEU A 351 -2.24 -13.58 22.50
N GLU A 352 -3.10 -14.06 21.61
CA GLU A 352 -2.72 -15.07 20.60
C GLU A 352 -2.46 -14.50 19.18
N LEU A 353 -2.87 -13.25 18.88
CA LEU A 353 -2.84 -12.73 17.48
C LEU A 353 -1.51 -12.10 17.02
N THR A 354 -0.60 -11.74 17.93
CA THR A 354 0.68 -11.09 17.57
C THR A 354 1.80 -12.09 17.25
N SER A 355 1.74 -13.31 17.81
CA SER A 355 2.72 -14.38 17.59
C SER A 355 2.63 -14.98 16.19
N ASP A 356 1.42 -15.12 15.65
CA ASP A 356 1.18 -15.76 14.34
C ASP A 356 1.77 -14.94 13.18
N LEU A 357 1.69 -13.62 13.25
CA LEU A 357 2.26 -12.71 12.25
C LEU A 357 3.79 -12.69 12.31
N LEU A 358 4.34 -12.71 13.53
CA LEU A 358 5.78 -12.84 13.72
C LEU A 358 6.28 -14.19 13.18
N ALA A 359 5.56 -15.28 13.45
CA ALA A 359 5.86 -16.61 12.95
C ALA A 359 5.82 -16.68 11.42
N GLU A 360 4.82 -16.06 10.77
CA GLU A 360 4.67 -16.10 9.31
C GLU A 360 5.71 -15.22 8.58
N SER A 361 6.01 -14.02 9.10
CA SER A 361 7.12 -13.20 8.59
C SER A 361 8.48 -13.88 8.79
N LEU A 362 8.71 -14.50 9.95
CA LEU A 362 9.96 -15.19 10.24
C LEU A 362 10.15 -16.42 9.33
N ARG A 363 9.08 -17.18 9.09
CA ARG A 363 9.07 -18.34 8.19
C ARG A 363 9.44 -17.95 6.76
N ASN A 364 8.84 -16.89 6.24
CA ASN A 364 9.09 -16.41 4.88
C ASN A 364 10.54 -15.94 4.73
N GLU A 365 11.05 -15.14 5.68
CA GLU A 365 12.42 -14.64 5.65
C GLU A 365 13.45 -15.79 5.73
N ILE A 366 13.21 -16.77 6.61
CA ILE A 366 14.05 -17.97 6.74
C ILE A 366 14.00 -18.81 5.45
N SER A 367 12.83 -18.95 4.82
CA SER A 367 12.68 -19.74 3.59
C SER A 367 13.30 -19.08 2.36
N GLU A 368 13.33 -17.75 2.28
CA GLU A 368 13.88 -17.00 1.14
C GLU A 368 15.40 -16.78 1.29
N SER A 369 15.90 -16.66 2.52
CA SER A 369 17.31 -16.34 2.81
C SER A 369 18.24 -17.56 2.73
N ILE A 370 17.71 -18.79 2.66
CA ILE A 370 18.50 -20.00 2.89
C ILE A 370 18.30 -21.04 1.79
N SER A 371 19.36 -21.34 1.04
CA SER A 371 19.39 -22.42 0.05
C SER A 371 19.64 -23.81 0.66
N ASP A 372 20.20 -23.88 1.88
CA ASP A 372 20.42 -25.10 2.66
C ASP A 372 20.09 -24.86 4.14
N VAL A 373 18.90 -25.31 4.56
CA VAL A 373 18.40 -25.15 5.93
C VAL A 373 19.28 -25.87 6.97
N SER A 374 20.00 -26.93 6.56
CA SER A 374 20.90 -27.66 7.46
C SER A 374 22.18 -26.88 7.79
N ALA A 375 22.67 -26.06 6.85
CA ALA A 375 23.83 -25.20 7.05
C ALA A 375 23.48 -23.98 7.91
N ALA A 376 22.29 -23.40 7.71
CA ALA A 376 21.83 -22.29 8.52
C ALA A 376 21.51 -22.70 9.96
N PHE A 377 20.88 -23.86 10.16
CA PHE A 377 20.61 -24.40 11.50
C PHE A 377 21.89 -24.51 12.34
N ARG A 378 22.97 -25.03 11.76
CA ARG A 378 24.29 -25.13 12.43
C ARG A 378 24.95 -23.78 12.69
N ASN A 379 24.62 -22.74 11.92
CA ASN A 379 25.14 -21.40 12.16
C ASN A 379 24.37 -20.68 13.29
N TRP A 380 23.12 -21.08 13.55
CA TRP A 380 22.28 -20.49 14.60
C TRP A 380 22.43 -21.21 15.94
N ASP A 381 22.64 -22.52 15.90
CA ASP A 381 23.06 -23.36 17.03
C ASP A 381 24.49 -22.99 17.43
N THR A 382 24.60 -21.96 18.28
CA THR A 382 25.88 -21.32 18.60
C THR A 382 26.68 -22.17 19.59
N ASN A 383 25.96 -22.94 20.42
CA ASN A 383 26.56 -23.82 21.41
C ASN A 383 26.80 -25.26 20.89
N ASN A 384 26.35 -25.58 19.67
CA ASN A 384 26.38 -26.90 19.02
C ASN A 384 25.72 -28.01 19.84
N ASP A 385 24.58 -27.72 20.46
CA ASP A 385 23.79 -28.71 21.21
C ASP A 385 22.74 -29.46 20.35
N GLU A 386 22.79 -29.25 19.03
CA GLU A 386 21.90 -29.80 18.00
C GLU A 386 20.44 -29.35 18.13
N ARG A 387 20.19 -28.29 18.91
CA ARG A 387 18.87 -27.71 19.16
C ARG A 387 18.98 -26.19 19.13
N LEU A 388 17.85 -25.50 19.00
CA LEU A 388 17.80 -24.04 19.11
C LEU A 388 17.05 -23.66 20.37
N SER A 389 17.75 -22.96 21.26
CA SER A 389 17.14 -22.33 22.43
C SER A 389 16.36 -21.07 22.05
N ILE A 390 15.49 -20.60 22.96
CA ILE A 390 14.78 -19.32 22.80
C ILE A 390 15.77 -18.17 22.60
N ASP A 391 16.91 -18.18 23.30
CA ASP A 391 17.92 -17.12 23.21
C ASP A 391 18.60 -17.09 21.84
N GLU A 392 18.95 -18.26 21.28
CA GLU A 392 19.53 -18.37 19.92
C GLU A 392 18.53 -17.98 18.84
N MET A 393 17.27 -18.37 19.00
CA MET A 393 16.18 -17.91 18.15
C MET A 393 16.00 -16.39 18.26
N THR A 394 16.16 -15.83 19.46
CA THR A 394 16.04 -14.38 19.70
C THR A 394 17.14 -13.62 18.98
N GLU A 395 18.37 -14.16 18.99
CA GLU A 395 19.48 -13.59 18.24
C GLU A 395 19.25 -13.67 16.73
N LEU A 396 18.70 -14.79 16.23
CA LEU A 396 18.32 -14.94 14.83
C LEU A 396 17.28 -13.90 14.39
N VAL A 397 16.17 -13.77 15.13
CA VAL A 397 15.10 -12.79 14.83
C VAL A 397 15.67 -11.37 14.83
N ARG A 398 16.58 -11.07 15.77
CA ARG A 398 17.25 -9.77 15.85
C ARG A 398 18.20 -9.54 14.66
N ALA A 399 18.94 -10.56 14.25
CA ALA A 399 19.85 -10.49 13.09
C ALA A 399 19.08 -10.28 11.77
N LEU A 400 17.84 -10.76 11.69
CA LEU A 400 16.92 -10.52 10.57
C LEU A 400 16.21 -9.15 10.63
N GLY A 401 16.52 -8.31 11.63
CA GLY A 401 15.92 -6.98 11.78
C GLY A 401 14.47 -6.99 12.26
N MET A 402 14.02 -8.10 12.85
CA MET A 402 12.64 -8.29 13.31
C MET A 402 12.49 -8.03 14.82
N PRO A 403 11.31 -7.58 15.29
CA PRO A 403 11.06 -7.34 16.71
C PRO A 403 11.00 -8.65 17.51
N THR A 404 11.71 -8.71 18.64
CA THR A 404 11.86 -9.94 19.46
C THR A 404 10.79 -10.12 20.53
N GLN A 405 9.83 -9.19 20.64
CA GLN A 405 8.90 -9.08 21.78
C GLN A 405 7.92 -10.27 21.92
N ASN A 406 7.72 -11.09 20.88
CA ASN A 406 6.78 -12.22 20.88
C ASN A 406 7.43 -13.56 20.47
N ILE A 407 8.75 -13.67 20.56
CA ILE A 407 9.45 -14.85 20.06
C ILE A 407 9.18 -16.12 20.88
N SER A 408 8.91 -16.00 22.18
CA SER A 408 8.56 -17.13 23.04
C SER A 408 7.31 -17.87 22.54
N ALA A 409 6.34 -17.14 21.99
CA ALA A 409 5.14 -17.73 21.42
C ALA A 409 5.40 -18.40 20.06
N VAL A 410 6.31 -17.85 19.24
CA VAL A 410 6.76 -18.48 17.99
C VAL A 410 7.52 -19.77 18.28
N VAL A 411 8.43 -19.76 19.27
CA VAL A 411 9.16 -20.94 19.72
C VAL A 411 8.21 -22.01 20.22
N HIS A 412 7.19 -21.64 20.99
CA HIS A 412 6.15 -22.57 21.44
C HIS A 412 5.35 -23.20 20.28
N GLU A 413 5.15 -22.48 19.17
CA GLU A 413 4.46 -23.01 17.99
C GLU A 413 5.31 -24.02 17.19
N MET A 414 6.62 -23.86 17.27
CA MET A 414 7.64 -24.68 16.63
C MET A 414 7.97 -25.94 17.43
N ASP A 415 8.10 -25.81 18.76
CA ASP A 415 8.39 -26.88 19.72
C ASP A 415 7.17 -27.80 19.89
N LYS A 416 7.10 -28.86 19.08
CA LYS A 416 6.04 -29.88 19.13
C LYS A 416 6.26 -30.88 20.24
N SER A 417 7.50 -31.07 20.65
CA SER A 417 7.90 -31.97 21.72
C SER A 417 7.58 -31.41 23.11
N GLY A 418 7.49 -30.08 23.23
CA GLY A 418 7.22 -29.34 24.46
C GLY A 418 8.41 -29.30 25.42
N ASP A 419 9.63 -29.51 24.92
CA ASP A 419 10.84 -29.59 25.75
C ASP A 419 11.55 -28.23 25.94
N GLY A 420 11.02 -27.17 25.32
CA GLY A 420 11.53 -25.81 25.39
C GLY A 420 12.63 -25.49 24.38
N PHE A 421 12.96 -26.43 23.50
CA PHE A 421 13.95 -26.28 22.44
C PHE A 421 13.34 -26.63 21.09
N ILE A 422 13.95 -26.15 19.99
CA ILE A 422 13.53 -26.49 18.63
C ILE A 422 14.60 -27.40 18.02
N CYS A 423 14.25 -28.64 17.74
CA CYS A 423 15.15 -29.53 16.98
C CYS A 423 15.05 -29.29 15.46
N TYR A 424 16.03 -29.82 14.73
CA TYR A 424 16.07 -29.69 13.26
C TYR A 424 14.79 -30.17 12.57
N ASP A 425 14.22 -31.29 13.01
CA ASP A 425 13.01 -31.86 12.42
C ASP A 425 11.77 -30.98 12.68
N GLU A 426 11.67 -30.36 13.84
CA GLU A 426 10.61 -29.40 14.18
C GLU A 426 10.71 -28.13 13.34
N LEU A 427 11.93 -27.62 13.14
CA LEU A 427 12.16 -26.48 12.27
C LEU A 427 11.74 -26.76 10.82
N ILE A 428 12.15 -27.91 10.27
CA ILE A 428 11.80 -28.31 8.89
C ILE A 428 10.29 -28.56 8.77
N SER A 429 9.70 -29.26 9.73
CA SER A 429 8.26 -29.52 9.76
C SER A 429 7.47 -28.22 9.83
N TRP A 430 7.96 -27.23 10.58
CA TRP A 430 7.38 -25.90 10.60
C TRP A 430 7.60 -25.20 9.24
N LEU A 431 8.82 -25.04 8.74
CA LEU A 431 9.10 -24.33 7.49
C LEU A 431 8.33 -24.84 6.27
N TYR A 432 8.14 -26.16 6.14
CA TYR A 432 7.50 -26.78 4.98
C TYR A 432 6.09 -27.34 5.26
N ARG A 433 5.36 -26.80 6.24
CA ARG A 433 3.95 -27.19 6.47
C ARG A 433 3.15 -27.10 5.15
N SER A 434 2.60 -28.25 4.73
CA SER A 434 1.67 -28.38 3.60
C SER A 434 0.27 -27.96 3.99
#